data_AF-A0A966J447-F1
#
_entry.id   AF-A0A966J447-F1
#
_cell.length_a   1.000
_cell.length_b   1.000
_cell.length_c   1.000
_cell.angle_alpha   90.00
_cell.angle_beta   90.00
_cell.angle_gamma   90.00
#
_symmetry.space_group_name_H-M   'P 1'
#
loop_
_entity.id
_entity.type
_entity.pdbx_description
1 polymer ?
#
loop_
_entity_poly.entity_id
_entity_poly.type
_entity_poly.pdbx_seq_one_letter_code
_entity_poly.pdbx_strand_id
1 'polypeptide(L)'
;DDPAYRDWLLTDATAAIADMGYSGRQGEHMVVVPNTPDEHNLVVCTLCSCYPWPVLGLPPVWYKSAPYRSKAVIDPRGVLADFGVSLPDSQRIRVWDSTAEVRYLVLPERPADTQGWSREQLAELVTRDSMIGTGLALTPQQAAQASRVAATSSAKTGTPQQPAGGAA
;
A
#
# COMPACT_ATOMS: atom_id res chain seq x y z
N ASP A 1 -2.25 7.10 15.06
CA ASP A 1 -1.88 7.90 16.24
C ASP A 1 -2.97 7.84 17.32
N ASP A 2 -4.23 7.61 16.94
CA ASP A 2 -5.35 7.35 17.83
C ASP A 2 -5.54 5.84 18.11
N PRO A 3 -5.35 5.35 19.36
CA PRO A 3 -5.56 3.96 19.72
C PRO A 3 -7.03 3.50 19.64
N ALA A 4 -7.98 4.36 19.99
CA ALA A 4 -9.40 4.01 19.95
C ALA A 4 -9.88 3.83 18.51
N TYR A 5 -9.43 4.72 17.61
CA TYR A 5 -9.71 4.56 16.18
C TYR A 5 -9.03 3.31 15.61
N ARG A 6 -7.80 2.99 16.05
CA ARG A 6 -7.13 1.74 15.65
C ARG A 6 -7.93 0.51 16.07
N ASP A 7 -8.41 0.46 17.32
CA ASP A 7 -9.16 -0.69 17.81
C ASP A 7 -10.52 -0.82 17.11
N TRP A 8 -11.16 0.31 16.79
CA TRP A 8 -12.35 0.31 15.94
C TRP A 8 -12.07 -0.22 14.53
N LEU A 9 -11.01 0.28 13.89
CA LEU A 9 -10.58 -0.17 12.56
C LEU A 9 -10.31 -1.68 12.51
N LEU A 10 -9.75 -2.26 13.57
CA LEU A 10 -9.48 -3.70 13.64
C LEU A 10 -10.72 -4.54 13.97
N THR A 11 -11.74 -3.95 14.59
CA THR A 11 -12.99 -4.65 14.96
C THR A 11 -14.05 -4.56 13.86
N ASP A 12 -14.21 -3.37 13.27
CA ASP A 12 -15.14 -3.07 12.19
C ASP A 12 -14.51 -2.08 11.21
N ALA A 13 -13.64 -2.62 10.35
CA ALA A 13 -12.99 -1.83 9.31
C ALA A 13 -13.98 -1.20 8.34
N THR A 14 -15.14 -1.82 8.12
CA THR A 14 -16.15 -1.29 7.19
C THR A 14 -16.69 0.04 7.70
N ALA A 15 -17.13 0.09 8.96
CA ALA A 15 -17.64 1.31 9.56
C ALA A 15 -16.54 2.37 9.74
N ALA A 16 -15.36 1.98 10.21
CA ALA A 16 -14.25 2.92 10.43
C ALA A 16 -13.78 3.59 9.13
N ILE A 17 -13.66 2.82 8.03
CA ILE A 17 -13.26 3.35 6.72
C ILE A 17 -14.36 4.26 6.14
N ALA A 18 -15.64 3.89 6.33
CA ALA A 18 -16.77 4.70 5.89
C ALA A 18 -16.89 6.04 6.63
N ASP A 19 -16.50 6.12 7.90
CA ASP A 19 -16.43 7.37 8.68
C ASP A 19 -15.49 8.41 8.06
N MET A 20 -14.42 7.95 7.39
CA MET A 20 -13.53 8.82 6.60
C MET A 20 -14.07 9.17 5.21
N GLY A 21 -15.30 8.77 4.88
CA GLY A 21 -15.94 9.03 3.60
C GLY A 21 -15.62 8.02 2.49
N TYR A 22 -14.91 6.94 2.80
CA TYR A 22 -14.58 5.90 1.82
C TYR A 22 -15.60 4.78 1.87
N SER A 23 -16.47 4.70 0.87
CA SER A 23 -17.47 3.63 0.75
C SER A 23 -17.78 3.33 -0.71
N GLY A 24 -18.55 2.27 -0.96
CA GLY A 24 -19.01 1.90 -2.29
C GLY A 24 -18.45 0.57 -2.78
N ARG A 25 -18.42 0.42 -4.10
CA ARG A 25 -18.21 -0.88 -4.74
C ARG A 25 -16.86 -1.49 -4.40
N GLN A 26 -16.84 -2.77 -4.07
CA GLN A 26 -15.65 -3.48 -3.58
C GLN A 26 -15.11 -2.91 -2.25
N GLY A 27 -15.98 -2.37 -1.41
CA GLY A 27 -15.68 -1.93 -0.05
C GLY A 27 -16.85 -2.15 0.90
N GLU A 28 -17.83 -2.96 0.51
CA GLU A 28 -19.03 -3.29 1.28
C GLU A 28 -18.71 -4.12 2.52
N HIS A 29 -17.65 -4.93 2.45
CA HIS A 29 -17.15 -5.75 3.56
C HIS A 29 -15.63 -5.67 3.64
N MET A 30 -15.14 -4.78 4.50
CA MET A 30 -13.71 -4.55 4.72
C MET A 30 -13.21 -5.28 5.96
N VAL A 31 -12.01 -5.83 5.87
CA VAL A 31 -11.23 -6.34 7.01
C VAL A 31 -9.82 -5.76 6.94
N VAL A 32 -9.36 -5.17 8.04
CA VAL A 32 -8.00 -4.66 8.16
C VAL A 32 -7.15 -5.69 8.91
N VAL A 33 -5.99 -6.02 8.35
CA VAL A 33 -5.09 -7.05 8.88
C VAL A 33 -3.75 -6.39 9.25
N PRO A 34 -3.43 -6.28 10.56
CA PRO A 34 -2.25 -5.55 11.00
C PRO A 34 -1.00 -6.41 10.87
N ASN A 35 0.06 -5.83 10.32
CA ASN A 35 1.40 -6.38 10.44
C ASN A 35 1.92 -6.19 11.87
N THR A 36 2.75 -7.12 12.29
CA THR A 36 3.41 -7.15 13.61
C THR A 36 4.85 -7.65 13.44
N PRO A 37 5.71 -7.51 14.46
CA PRO A 37 7.05 -8.09 14.42
C PRO A 37 7.09 -9.60 14.11
N ASP A 38 6.02 -10.34 14.43
CA ASP A 38 5.94 -11.78 14.25
C ASP A 38 5.15 -12.23 13.00
N GLU A 39 4.34 -11.35 12.40
CA GLU A 39 3.48 -11.68 11.26
C GLU A 39 3.37 -10.53 10.24
N HIS A 40 3.66 -10.86 8.98
CA HIS A 40 3.45 -10.01 7.82
C HIS A 40 2.28 -10.54 6.99
N ASN A 41 1.36 -9.66 6.59
CA ASN A 41 0.19 -10.01 5.80
C ASN A 41 0.42 -9.67 4.32
N LEU A 42 -0.07 -10.53 3.44
CA LEU A 42 -0.04 -10.33 1.98
C LEU A 42 -1.44 -10.61 1.41
N VAL A 43 -1.99 -9.69 0.63
CA VAL A 43 -3.33 -9.82 0.04
C VAL A 43 -3.24 -10.22 -1.42
N VAL A 44 -4.06 -11.18 -1.85
CA VAL A 44 -4.19 -11.59 -3.26
C VAL A 44 -5.67 -11.83 -3.58
N CYS A 45 -6.01 -11.94 -4.87
CA CYS A 45 -7.23 -12.59 -5.31
C CYS A 45 -6.86 -13.64 -6.35
N THR A 46 -6.79 -14.91 -5.93
CA THR A 46 -6.30 -15.98 -6.80
C THR A 46 -7.24 -16.26 -7.97
N LEU A 47 -8.53 -15.93 -7.85
CA LEU A 47 -9.56 -16.18 -8.87
C LEU A 47 -9.67 -15.08 -9.94
N CYS A 48 -9.42 -13.83 -9.57
CA CYS A 48 -9.54 -12.70 -10.51
C CYS A 48 -8.65 -11.53 -10.11
N SER A 49 -9.21 -10.52 -9.45
CA SER A 49 -8.54 -9.30 -9.04
C SER A 49 -9.39 -8.49 -8.04
N CYS A 50 -10.14 -9.15 -7.16
CA CYS A 50 -10.86 -8.52 -6.07
C CYS A 50 -9.92 -7.60 -5.28
N TYR A 51 -10.34 -6.35 -5.06
CA TYR A 51 -9.47 -5.29 -4.56
C TYR A 51 -10.29 -4.18 -3.88
N PRO A 52 -9.81 -3.54 -2.80
CA PRO A 52 -10.58 -2.55 -2.05
C PRO A 52 -10.62 -1.18 -2.74
N TRP A 53 -11.52 -1.02 -3.72
CA TRP A 53 -11.54 0.16 -4.59
C TRP A 53 -11.75 1.49 -3.88
N PRO A 54 -12.65 1.62 -2.87
CA PRO A 54 -12.88 2.89 -2.22
C PRO A 54 -11.63 3.45 -1.53
N VAL A 55 -10.69 2.59 -1.13
CA VAL A 55 -9.47 2.97 -0.41
C VAL A 55 -8.26 3.05 -1.34
N LEU A 56 -8.10 2.08 -2.25
CA LEU A 56 -6.86 1.92 -3.03
C LEU A 56 -7.03 2.18 -4.54
N GLY A 57 -8.24 2.53 -4.99
CA GLY A 57 -8.55 2.70 -6.41
C GLY A 57 -8.53 1.38 -7.19
N LEU A 58 -8.18 1.44 -8.48
CA LEU A 58 -8.16 0.26 -9.34
C LEU A 58 -6.92 -0.62 -9.08
N PRO A 59 -7.05 -1.96 -9.19
CA PRO A 59 -5.95 -2.87 -8.96
C PRO A 59 -4.82 -2.66 -9.96
N PRO A 60 -3.55 -2.71 -9.52
CA PRO A 60 -2.39 -2.65 -10.40
C PRO A 60 -2.40 -3.74 -11.47
N VAL A 61 -1.69 -3.51 -12.58
CA VAL A 61 -1.54 -4.51 -13.66
C VAL A 61 -0.93 -5.81 -13.13
N TRP A 62 0.11 -5.72 -12.29
CA TRP A 62 0.78 -6.88 -11.71
C TRP A 62 -0.15 -7.68 -10.78
N TYR A 63 -1.05 -7.02 -10.04
CA TYR A 63 -1.98 -7.68 -9.12
C TYR A 63 -2.97 -8.58 -9.85
N LYS A 64 -3.36 -8.18 -11.07
CA LYS A 64 -4.26 -8.96 -11.95
C LYS A 64 -3.55 -10.13 -12.64
N SER A 65 -2.22 -10.16 -12.62
CA SER A 65 -1.43 -11.07 -13.44
C SER A 65 -1.47 -12.51 -12.91
N ALA A 66 -1.48 -13.49 -13.82
CA ALA A 66 -1.40 -14.90 -13.43
C ALA A 66 -0.14 -15.24 -12.61
N PRO A 67 1.06 -14.70 -12.93
CA PRO A 67 2.27 -14.94 -12.12
C PRO A 67 2.12 -14.51 -10.66
N TYR A 68 1.58 -13.32 -10.40
CA TYR A 68 1.36 -12.86 -9.03
C TYR A 68 0.33 -13.74 -8.30
N ARG A 69 -0.81 -13.98 -8.95
CA ARG A 69 -1.94 -14.72 -8.37
C ARG A 69 -1.56 -16.14 -7.95
N SER A 70 -0.75 -16.84 -8.74
CA SER A 70 -0.31 -18.19 -8.39
C SER A 70 0.84 -18.17 -7.38
N LYS A 71 1.84 -17.31 -7.56
CA LYS A 71 3.02 -17.28 -6.71
C LYS A 71 2.69 -16.83 -5.28
N ALA A 72 1.76 -15.89 -5.10
CA ALA A 72 1.42 -15.36 -3.77
C ALA A 72 0.95 -16.44 -2.78
N VAL A 73 0.30 -17.50 -3.23
CA VAL A 73 -0.17 -18.60 -2.36
C VAL A 73 0.78 -19.81 -2.31
N ILE A 74 1.73 -19.92 -3.25
CA ILE A 74 2.70 -21.02 -3.33
C ILE A 74 4.03 -20.63 -2.67
N ASP A 75 4.52 -19.43 -2.97
CA ASP A 75 5.80 -18.89 -2.54
C ASP A 75 5.65 -17.39 -2.20
N PRO A 76 4.98 -17.05 -1.09
CA PRO A 76 4.79 -15.66 -0.68
C PRO A 76 6.10 -14.95 -0.35
N ARG A 77 7.12 -15.65 0.17
CA ARG A 77 8.46 -15.07 0.40
C ARG A 77 9.12 -14.67 -0.92
N GLY A 78 9.03 -15.52 -1.94
CA GLY A 78 9.53 -15.19 -3.26
C GLY A 78 8.77 -14.05 -3.93
N VAL A 79 7.47 -13.88 -3.67
CA VAL A 79 6.74 -12.67 -4.11
C VAL A 79 7.33 -11.43 -3.46
N LEU A 80 7.54 -11.44 -2.14
CA LEU A 80 8.15 -10.29 -1.45
C LEU A 80 9.54 -9.97 -2.00
N ALA A 81 10.35 -11.01 -2.27
CA ALA A 81 11.67 -10.83 -2.88
C ALA A 81 11.62 -10.18 -4.27
N ASP A 82 10.62 -10.50 -5.10
CA ASP A 82 10.41 -9.84 -6.41
C ASP A 82 10.12 -8.34 -6.27
N PHE A 83 9.51 -7.93 -5.15
CA PHE A 83 9.26 -6.53 -4.79
C PHE A 83 10.42 -5.89 -4.00
N GLY A 84 11.53 -6.60 -3.81
CA GLY A 84 12.68 -6.12 -3.06
C GLY A 84 12.49 -6.10 -1.54
N VAL A 85 11.49 -6.82 -1.02
CA VAL A 85 11.23 -6.98 0.42
C VAL A 85 11.82 -8.30 0.89
N SER A 86 12.62 -8.23 1.95
CA SER A 86 13.13 -9.39 2.69
C SER A 86 12.67 -9.30 4.14
N LEU A 87 12.15 -10.40 4.66
CA LEU A 87 11.68 -10.51 6.04
C LEU A 87 12.53 -11.56 6.77
N PRO A 88 12.72 -11.43 8.10
CA PRO A 88 13.33 -12.49 8.90
C PRO A 88 12.63 -13.84 8.68
N ASP A 89 13.40 -14.93 8.74
CA ASP A 89 12.87 -16.29 8.60
C ASP A 89 11.85 -16.63 9.69
N SER A 90 12.00 -16.03 10.87
CA SER A 90 11.10 -16.17 12.02
C SER A 90 9.76 -15.46 11.85
N GLN A 91 9.70 -14.42 11.01
CA GLN A 91 8.47 -13.65 10.82
C GLN A 91 7.55 -14.43 9.88
N ARG A 92 6.35 -14.79 10.34
CA ARG A 92 5.38 -15.55 9.54
C ARG A 92 4.81 -14.68 8.44
N ILE A 93 4.44 -15.30 7.33
CA ILE A 93 3.64 -14.63 6.30
C ILE A 93 2.25 -15.25 6.27
N ARG A 94 1.23 -14.42 6.42
CA ARG A 94 -0.17 -14.80 6.25
C ARG A 94 -0.71 -14.24 4.95
N VAL A 95 -1.16 -15.14 4.08
CA VAL A 95 -1.76 -14.77 2.78
C VAL A 95 -3.27 -14.71 2.93
N TRP A 96 -3.85 -13.61 2.46
CA TRP A 96 -5.29 -13.35 2.47
C TRP A 96 -5.81 -13.35 1.04
N ASP A 97 -6.47 -14.44 0.67
CA ASP A 97 -7.11 -14.57 -0.62
C ASP A 97 -8.53 -13.97 -0.58
N SER A 98 -8.71 -12.86 -1.28
CA SER A 98 -9.97 -12.12 -1.41
C SER A 98 -10.95 -12.88 -2.29
N THR A 99 -11.45 -14.00 -1.77
CA THR A 99 -12.54 -14.79 -2.34
C THR A 99 -13.88 -14.30 -1.76
N ALA A 100 -14.95 -14.41 -2.55
CA ALA A 100 -16.28 -13.88 -2.20
C ALA A 100 -16.29 -12.35 -1.96
N GLU A 101 -16.97 -11.89 -0.91
CA GLU A 101 -17.37 -10.49 -0.74
C GLU A 101 -16.40 -9.65 0.10
N VAL A 102 -15.51 -10.29 0.87
CA VAL A 102 -14.57 -9.58 1.75
C VAL A 102 -13.40 -8.99 0.97
N ARG A 103 -12.98 -7.78 1.33
CA ARG A 103 -11.74 -7.15 0.86
C ARG A 103 -10.83 -6.86 2.05
N TYR A 104 -9.57 -7.25 1.88
CA TYR A 104 -8.56 -7.06 2.91
C TYR A 104 -7.72 -5.82 2.63
N LEU A 105 -7.34 -5.13 3.70
CA LEU A 105 -6.39 -4.02 3.68
C LEU A 105 -5.31 -4.31 4.72
N VAL A 106 -4.04 -4.33 4.31
CA VAL A 106 -2.93 -4.48 5.25
C VAL A 106 -2.74 -3.15 5.98
N LEU A 107 -2.67 -3.19 7.31
CA LEU A 107 -2.19 -2.07 8.12
C LEU A 107 -0.70 -2.31 8.38
N PRO A 108 0.21 -1.60 7.68
CA PRO A 108 1.64 -1.82 7.86
C PRO A 108 2.10 -1.42 9.26
N GLU A 109 3.17 -2.05 9.72
CA GLU A 109 3.81 -1.68 10.99
C GLU A 109 4.38 -0.26 10.90
N ARG A 110 4.25 0.50 11.99
CA ARG A 110 4.80 1.85 12.07
C ARG A 110 6.33 1.77 12.02
N PRO A 111 7.00 2.43 11.07
CA PRO A 111 8.46 2.46 11.02
C PRO A 111 9.07 3.10 12.27
N ALA A 112 10.26 2.64 12.64
CA ALA A 112 11.08 3.27 13.67
C ALA A 112 11.39 4.74 13.33
N ASP A 113 11.82 5.50 14.34
CA ASP A 113 12.19 6.92 14.21
C ASP A 113 11.08 7.85 13.72
N THR A 114 9.82 7.48 13.97
CA THR A 114 8.64 8.28 13.64
C THR A 114 7.93 8.83 14.87
N GLN A 115 8.54 8.76 16.06
CA GLN A 115 7.97 9.25 17.32
C GLN A 115 7.67 10.76 17.20
N GLY A 116 6.48 11.17 17.64
CA GLY A 116 6.03 12.57 17.59
C GLY A 116 5.64 13.10 16.19
N TRP A 117 5.72 12.27 15.14
CA TRP A 117 5.26 12.67 13.81
C TRP A 117 3.75 12.92 13.79
N SER A 118 3.32 13.91 13.00
CA SER A 118 1.90 14.18 12.76
C SER A 118 1.25 13.08 11.93
N ARG A 119 -0.09 13.07 11.88
CA ARG A 119 -0.86 12.15 11.05
C ARG A 119 -0.49 12.28 9.57
N GLU A 120 -0.30 13.50 9.09
CA GLU A 120 0.04 13.82 7.71
C GLU A 120 1.41 13.24 7.35
N GLN A 121 2.40 13.43 8.23
CA GLN A 121 3.74 12.87 8.03
C GLN A 121 3.75 11.34 8.06
N LEU A 122 2.95 10.71 8.94
CA LEU A 122 2.81 9.25 8.96
C LEU A 122 2.13 8.72 7.70
N ALA A 123 1.14 9.45 7.16
CA ALA A 123 0.44 9.06 5.94
C ALA A 123 1.37 9.03 4.73
N GLU A 124 2.38 9.91 4.66
CA GLU A 124 3.40 9.91 3.60
C GLU A 124 4.26 8.63 3.57
N LEU A 125 4.32 7.89 4.68
CA LEU A 125 5.07 6.63 4.75
C LEU A 125 4.28 5.45 4.20
N VAL A 126 2.95 5.55 4.14
CA VAL A 126 2.07 4.46 3.74
C VAL A 126 1.91 4.48 2.22
N THR A 127 2.35 3.41 1.58
CA THR A 127 2.21 3.23 0.12
C THR A 127 1.10 2.24 -0.20
N ARG A 128 0.61 2.27 -1.43
CA ARG A 128 -0.32 1.24 -1.93
C ARG A 128 0.26 -0.17 -1.75
N ASP A 129 1.55 -0.35 -2.04
CA ASP A 129 2.21 -1.66 -1.94
C ASP A 129 2.28 -2.12 -0.48
N SER A 130 2.49 -1.21 0.48
CA SER A 130 2.42 -1.53 1.91
C SER A 130 1.02 -1.89 2.39
N MET A 131 -0.03 -1.36 1.76
CA MET A 131 -1.42 -1.69 2.07
C MET A 131 -1.93 -2.96 1.36
N ILE A 132 -1.22 -3.45 0.34
CA ILE A 132 -1.42 -4.79 -0.24
C ILE A 132 -0.58 -5.83 0.50
N GLY A 133 0.53 -5.42 1.10
CA GLY A 133 1.50 -6.29 1.76
C GLY A 133 2.63 -6.77 0.84
N THR A 134 2.78 -6.19 -0.35
CA THR A 134 3.95 -6.42 -1.22
C THR A 134 5.13 -5.50 -0.90
N GLY A 135 4.89 -4.44 -0.10
CA GLY A 135 5.89 -3.51 0.40
C GLY A 135 5.85 -3.38 1.92
N LEU A 136 6.87 -2.75 2.48
CA LEU A 136 6.82 -2.19 3.84
C LEU A 136 6.38 -0.72 3.76
N ALA A 137 5.91 -0.15 4.88
CA ALA A 137 5.84 1.30 4.98
C ALA A 137 7.25 1.89 4.79
N LEU A 138 7.33 3.04 4.14
CA LEU A 138 8.60 3.69 3.89
C LEU A 138 9.26 4.07 5.21
N THR A 139 10.58 3.90 5.30
CA THR A 139 11.34 4.54 6.37
C THR A 139 11.35 6.07 6.15
N PRO A 140 11.56 6.87 7.20
CA PRO A 140 11.75 8.32 7.05
C PRO A 140 12.79 8.69 5.97
N GLN A 141 13.86 7.91 5.83
CA GLN A 141 14.91 8.14 4.83
C GLN A 141 14.40 7.86 3.41
N GLN A 142 13.63 6.79 3.20
CA GLN A 142 13.04 6.47 1.90
C GLN A 142 12.01 7.51 1.48
N ALA A 143 11.16 7.97 2.39
CA ALA A 143 10.20 9.05 2.12
C ALA A 143 10.90 10.35 1.74
N ALA A 144 11.96 10.75 2.46
CA ALA A 144 12.75 11.92 2.12
C ALA A 144 13.44 11.81 0.74
N GLN A 145 13.90 10.63 0.36
CA GLN A 145 14.47 10.37 -0.96
C GLN A 145 13.43 10.48 -2.07
N ALA A 146 12.25 9.87 -1.89
CA ALA A 146 11.15 9.93 -2.85
C ALA A 146 10.72 11.37 -3.15
N SER A 147 10.60 12.20 -2.12
CA SER A 147 10.24 13.62 -2.26
C SER A 147 11.30 14.42 -3.02
N ARG A 148 12.59 14.12 -2.82
CA ARG A 148 13.69 14.77 -3.58
C ARG A 148 13.66 14.38 -5.06
N VAL A 149 13.42 13.10 -5.37
CA VAL A 149 13.32 12.61 -6.76
C VAL A 149 12.14 13.27 -7.48
N ALA A 150 10.98 13.34 -6.81
CA ALA A 150 9.80 14.02 -7.36
C ALA A 150 10.08 15.51 -7.65
N ALA A 151 10.66 16.25 -6.70
CA ALA A 151 11.04 17.65 -6.89
C ALA A 151 12.03 17.86 -8.05
N THR A 152 13.00 16.96 -8.21
CA THR A 152 13.98 17.03 -9.31
C THR A 152 13.36 16.71 -10.68
N SER A 153 12.38 15.79 -10.72
CA SER A 153 11.67 15.44 -11.95
C SER A 153 10.77 16.58 -12.42
N SER A 154 10.09 17.27 -11.50
CA SER A 154 9.25 18.43 -11.82
C SER A 154 10.06 19.65 -12.31
N ALA A 155 11.31 19.79 -11.88
CA ALA A 155 12.20 20.87 -12.34
C ALA A 155 12.69 20.67 -13.80
N LYS A 156 12.71 19.42 -14.30
CA LYS A 156 13.19 19.10 -15.66
C LYS A 156 12.14 19.25 -16.76
N THR A 157 10.86 19.45 -16.41
CA THR A 157 9.75 19.65 -17.37
C THR A 157 9.54 21.11 -17.80
N GLY A 158 10.48 22.02 -17.51
CA GLY A 158 10.46 23.38 -18.04
C GLY A 158 10.70 23.39 -19.56
N THR A 159 9.66 23.71 -20.32
CA THR A 159 9.63 23.80 -21.80
C THR A 159 10.80 24.62 -22.36
N PRO A 160 11.51 24.17 -23.42
CA PRO A 160 12.45 25.01 -24.14
C PRO A 160 11.68 26.14 -24.84
N GLN A 161 11.92 27.38 -24.44
CA GLN A 161 11.48 28.56 -25.16
C GLN A 161 12.17 28.56 -26.52
N GLN A 162 11.43 28.21 -27.59
CA GLN A 162 11.92 28.38 -28.96
C GLN A 162 12.23 29.87 -29.20
N PRO A 163 13.41 30.22 -29.73
CA PRO A 163 13.68 31.59 -30.10
C PRO A 163 12.79 31.95 -31.29
N ALA A 164 12.06 33.06 -31.16
CA ALA A 164 11.36 33.67 -32.28
C ALA A 164 12.41 34.14 -33.30
N GLY A 165 12.61 33.34 -34.34
CA GLY A 165 13.35 33.73 -35.54
C GLY A 165 12.53 34.70 -36.36
N GLY A 166 13.10 35.87 -36.66
CA GLY A 166 12.55 36.85 -37.58
C GLY A 166 12.95 36.62 -39.05
N ALA A 167 12.58 37.61 -39.87
CA ALA A 167 12.71 37.80 -41.32
C ALA A 167 11.50 37.29 -42.13
N ALA A 168 10.88 38.06 -43.02
CA ALA A 168 11.20 39.36 -43.62
C ALA A 168 9.92 40.16 -43.92
#